data_AF-A0A6J6RRX0-F1
#
_entry.id   AF-A0A6J6RRX0-F1
#
_cell.length_a   1.000
_cell.length_b   1.000
_cell.length_c   1.000
_cell.angle_alpha   90.00
_cell.angle_beta   90.00
_cell.angle_gamma   90.00
#
_symmetry.space_group_name_H-M   'P 1'
#
loop_
_entity.id
_entity.type
_entity.pdbx_description
1 polymer ?
#
loop_
_entity_poly.entity_id
_entity_poly.type
_entity_poly.pdbx_seq_one_letter_code
_entity_poly.pdbx_strand_id
1 'polypeptide(L)'
;MEEISKVDKWTGGGLHAQASPGTNTSSPCYQMITIKDGQFTRLYPPLNPTDADRALIPTATITEDGWACDDSTLIELTGDYGDVSIGKIAK
;
A
#
# COMPACT_ATOMS: atom_id res chain seq x y z
N MET A 1 5.49 -21.93 -6.57
CA MET A 1 4.44 -21.70 -5.56
C MET A 1 4.75 -22.38 -4.22
N GLU A 2 5.48 -23.51 -4.18
CA GLU A 2 5.70 -24.27 -2.94
C GLU A 2 6.47 -23.55 -1.82
N GLU A 3 7.42 -22.67 -2.14
CA GLU A 3 8.17 -21.93 -1.11
C GLU A 3 7.47 -20.63 -0.69
N ILE A 4 6.81 -19.94 -1.62
CA ILE A 4 6.13 -18.67 -1.32
C ILE A 4 4.91 -18.89 -0.43
N SER A 5 4.25 -20.05 -0.53
CA SER A 5 3.12 -20.44 0.32
C SER A 5 3.50 -20.58 1.80
N LYS A 6 4.79 -20.66 2.14
CA LYS A 6 5.30 -20.79 3.52
C LYS A 6 5.56 -19.44 4.19
N VAL A 7 5.37 -18.33 3.48
CA VAL A 7 5.70 -16.98 3.95
C VAL A 7 4.42 -16.22 4.28
N ASP A 8 3.98 -16.29 5.52
CA ASP A 8 2.74 -15.62 5.97
C ASP A 8 2.95 -14.18 6.47
N LYS A 9 4.21 -13.77 6.62
CA LYS A 9 4.59 -12.43 7.06
C LYS A 9 5.78 -11.93 6.24
N TRP A 10 5.55 -10.91 5.43
CA TRP A 10 6.56 -10.32 4.59
C TRP A 10 6.40 -8.82 4.51
N THR A 11 7.48 -8.10 4.84
CA THR A 11 7.56 -6.63 4.79
C THR A 11 8.53 -6.15 3.69
N GLY A 12 9.08 -7.06 2.88
CA GLY A 12 10.14 -6.71 1.93
C GLY A 12 11.40 -6.16 2.61
N GLY A 13 11.69 -6.56 3.86
CA GLY A 13 12.78 -5.99 4.65
C GLY A 13 12.47 -4.59 5.22
N GLY A 14 11.18 -4.25 5.34
CA GLY A 14 10.72 -2.94 5.82
C GLY A 14 10.36 -1.95 4.70
N LEU A 15 10.41 -2.36 3.44
CA LEU A 15 10.05 -1.52 2.29
C LEU A 15 8.53 -1.30 2.18
N HIS A 16 7.72 -2.28 2.60
CA HIS A 16 6.26 -2.18 2.60
C HIS A 16 5.68 -2.68 3.92
N ALA A 17 4.42 -2.34 4.18
CA ALA A 17 3.67 -2.89 5.30
C ALA A 17 3.54 -4.42 5.18
N GLN A 18 3.31 -5.08 6.32
CA GLN A 18 3.24 -6.54 6.36
C GLN A 18 2.12 -7.06 5.44
N ALA A 19 2.49 -7.93 4.51
CA ALA A 19 1.60 -8.72 3.67
C ALA A 19 1.84 -10.22 3.91
N SER A 20 0.97 -11.07 3.36
CA SER A 20 1.09 -12.52 3.41
C SER A 20 1.07 -13.12 1.99
N PRO A 21 2.25 -13.34 1.38
CA PRO A 21 2.35 -14.12 0.15
C PRO A 21 1.79 -15.54 0.29
N GLY A 22 1.91 -16.12 1.49
CA GLY A 22 1.45 -17.46 1.84
C GLY A 22 -0.03 -17.68 1.56
N THR A 23 -0.82 -16.69 1.92
CA THR A 23 -2.29 -16.67 1.78
C THR A 23 -2.77 -15.77 0.65
N ASN A 24 -1.85 -15.26 -0.18
CA ASN A 24 -2.14 -14.27 -1.23
C ASN A 24 -2.90 -13.04 -0.70
N THR A 25 -2.54 -12.56 0.48
CA THR A 25 -3.18 -11.43 1.16
C THR A 25 -2.28 -10.20 1.10
N SER A 26 -2.78 -9.13 0.47
CA SER A 26 -2.10 -7.83 0.40
C SER A 26 -2.22 -7.07 1.72
N SER A 27 -1.34 -6.09 1.94
CA SER A 27 -1.45 -5.21 3.10
C SER A 27 -2.48 -4.09 2.83
N PRO A 28 -3.44 -3.84 3.73
CA PRO A 28 -4.34 -2.67 3.64
C PRO A 28 -3.66 -1.38 4.11
N CYS A 29 -2.38 -1.48 4.49
CA CYS A 29 -1.62 -0.43 5.15
C CYS A 29 -0.67 0.25 4.15
N TYR A 30 -0.60 1.58 4.20
CA TYR A 30 0.18 2.38 3.27
C TYR A 30 0.88 3.56 3.95
N GLN A 31 1.90 4.07 3.26
CA GLN A 31 2.54 5.36 3.50
C GLN A 31 2.54 6.13 2.20
N MET A 32 2.13 7.41 2.26
CA MET A 32 2.28 8.33 1.14
C MET A 32 3.64 9.00 1.25
N ILE A 33 4.52 8.69 0.32
CA ILE A 33 5.86 9.27 0.23
C ILE A 33 5.89 10.21 -0.98
N THR A 34 6.46 11.39 -0.81
CA THR A 34 6.68 12.37 -1.87
C THR A 34 8.17 12.69 -1.98
N ILE A 35 8.61 13.25 -3.11
CA ILE A 35 9.97 13.76 -3.26
C ILE A 35 9.92 15.27 -3.09
N LYS A 36 10.62 15.79 -2.09
CA LYS A 36 10.81 17.22 -1.84
C LYS A 36 12.29 17.51 -1.80
N ASP A 37 12.73 18.47 -2.62
CA ASP A 37 14.15 18.88 -2.71
C ASP A 37 15.11 17.70 -2.93
N GLY A 38 14.72 16.75 -3.78
CA GLY A 38 15.48 15.54 -4.09
C GLY A 38 15.48 14.47 -3.00
N GLN A 39 14.69 14.62 -1.93
CA GLN A 39 14.64 13.70 -0.79
C GLN A 39 13.25 13.09 -0.63
N PHE A 40 13.21 11.79 -0.29
CA PHE A 40 11.97 11.12 0.09
C PHE A 40 11.47 11.69 1.42
N THR A 41 10.32 12.33 1.37
CA THR A 41 9.62 12.89 2.52
C THR A 41 8.30 12.17 2.71
N ARG A 42 8.03 11.76 3.94
CA ARG A 42 6.78 11.13 4.30
C ARG A 42 5.68 12.19 4.42
N LEU A 43 4.66 12.09 3.56
CA LEU A 43 3.51 12.99 3.55
C LEU A 43 2.43 12.51 4.51
N TYR A 44 2.13 11.21 4.51
CA TYR A 44 1.07 10.64 5.35
C TYR A 44 1.32 9.16 5.70
N PRO A 45 0.94 8.70 6.91
CA PRO A 45 0.71 9.54 8.08
C PRO A 45 2.05 10.17 8.52
N PRO A 46 2.09 11.40 9.05
CA PRO A 46 3.34 11.97 9.54
C PRO A 46 3.87 11.18 10.74
N LEU A 47 5.17 11.33 11.07
CA LEU A 47 5.82 10.58 12.15
C LEU A 47 5.14 10.80 13.52
N ASN A 48 4.59 11.99 13.74
CA ASN A 48 3.85 12.35 14.96
C ASN A 48 2.46 12.85 14.54
N PRO A 49 1.48 11.95 14.31
CA PRO A 49 0.16 12.32 13.81
C PRO A 49 -0.66 13.04 14.87
N THR A 50 -1.13 14.23 14.52
CA THR A 50 -2.13 15.01 15.27
C THR A 50 -3.54 14.49 15.01
N ASP A 51 -4.52 14.97 15.78
CA ASP A 51 -5.93 14.67 15.53
C ASP A 51 -6.40 15.18 14.16
N ALA A 52 -5.83 16.30 13.69
CA ALA A 52 -6.10 16.81 12.35
C ALA A 52 -5.58 15.86 11.27
N ASP A 53 -4.39 15.28 11.45
CA ASP A 53 -3.83 14.30 10.51
C ASP A 53 -4.68 13.03 10.46
N ARG A 54 -5.16 12.57 11.63
CA ARG A 54 -6.08 11.42 11.73
C ARG A 54 -7.41 11.69 11.04
N ALA A 55 -7.88 12.93 11.07
CA ALA A 55 -9.14 13.32 10.44
C ALA A 55 -9.06 13.43 8.90
N LEU A 56 -7.86 13.47 8.29
CA LEU A 56 -7.71 13.56 6.82
C LEU A 56 -8.31 12.35 6.09
N ILE A 57 -8.14 11.16 6.66
CA ILE A 57 -8.68 9.91 6.14
C ILE A 57 -9.39 9.21 7.29
N PRO A 58 -10.68 9.52 7.55
CA PRO A 58 -11.40 9.04 8.73
C PRO A 58 -11.54 7.51 8.81
N THR A 59 -11.43 6.83 7.67
CA THR A 59 -11.49 5.38 7.55
C THR A 59 -10.16 4.71 7.88
N ALA A 60 -9.05 5.46 7.87
CA ALA A 60 -7.73 4.91 8.10
C ALA A 60 -7.38 4.89 9.59
N THR A 61 -6.92 3.73 10.06
CA THR A 61 -6.30 3.59 11.37
C THR A 61 -4.80 3.84 11.24
N ILE A 62 -4.29 4.86 11.92
CA ILE A 62 -2.83 5.11 11.99
C ILE A 62 -2.22 4.29 13.12
N THR A 63 -1.34 3.35 12.75
CA THR A 63 -0.63 2.44 13.66
C THR A 63 0.57 3.10 14.32
N GLU A 64 1.05 2.53 15.43
CA GLU A 64 2.22 3.02 16.17
C GLU A 64 3.53 2.89 15.39
N ASP A 65 3.66 1.86 14.55
CA ASP A 65 4.79 1.67 13.63
C ASP A 65 4.69 2.56 12.37
N GLY A 66 3.72 3.46 12.35
CA GLY A 66 3.55 4.48 11.33
C GLY A 66 3.08 3.86 10.02
N TRP A 67 1.90 3.26 10.00
CA TRP A 67 1.17 2.98 8.78
C TRP A 67 -0.24 3.53 8.89
N ALA A 68 -0.83 3.94 7.78
CA ALA A 68 -2.26 4.16 7.71
C ALA A 68 -2.91 2.93 7.10
N CYS A 69 -3.79 2.27 7.84
CA CYS A 69 -4.43 1.03 7.43
C CYS A 69 -5.91 1.26 7.16
N ASP A 70 -6.35 0.94 5.95
CA ASP A 70 -7.73 1.08 5.51
C ASP A 70 -8.06 -0.01 4.48
N ASP A 71 -8.96 -0.93 4.85
CA ASP A 71 -9.34 -2.05 3.98
C ASP A 71 -10.01 -1.59 2.68
N SER A 72 -10.58 -0.38 2.63
CA SER A 72 -11.17 0.18 1.41
C SER A 72 -10.13 0.51 0.33
N THR A 73 -8.83 0.52 0.68
CA THR A 73 -7.74 0.69 -0.28
C THR A 73 -7.40 -0.58 -1.05
N LEU A 74 -7.89 -1.73 -0.60
CA LEU A 74 -7.70 -2.99 -1.31
C LEU A 74 -8.72 -3.10 -2.44
N ILE A 75 -8.21 -3.02 -3.68
CA ILE A 75 -9.01 -3.17 -4.90
C ILE A 75 -8.69 -4.50 -5.55
N GLU A 76 -9.73 -5.26 -5.89
CA GLU A 76 -9.56 -6.46 -6.70
C GLU A 76 -9.26 -6.07 -8.15
N LEU A 77 -8.07 -6.47 -8.59
CA LEU A 77 -7.62 -6.30 -9.95
C LEU A 77 -8.21 -7.42 -10.83
N THR A 78 -9.17 -7.08 -11.68
CA THR A 78 -9.82 -7.99 -12.63
C THR A 78 -9.55 -7.57 -14.08
N GLY A 79 -9.43 -8.56 -14.97
CA GLY A 79 -9.20 -8.36 -16.41
C GLY A 79 -7.88 -8.93 -16.94
N ASP A 80 -7.68 -8.80 -18.25
CA ASP A 80 -6.43 -9.18 -18.91
C ASP A 80 -5.47 -7.98 -18.98
N TYR A 81 -4.49 -7.95 -18.07
CA TYR A 81 -3.46 -6.89 -18.04
C TYR A 81 -2.44 -6.98 -19.18
N GLY A 82 -2.48 -8.04 -19.98
CA GLY A 82 -1.73 -8.18 -21.23
C GLY A 82 -2.49 -7.69 -22.46
N ASP A 83 -3.79 -7.38 -22.33
CA ASP A 83 -4.61 -6.92 -23.44
C ASP A 83 -4.31 -5.45 -23.79
N VAL A 84 -3.44 -5.28 -24.78
CA VAL A 84 -3.08 -3.97 -25.33
C VAL A 84 -4.15 -3.38 -26.26
N SER A 85 -5.27 -4.08 -26.52
CA SER A 85 -6.32 -3.60 -27.41
C SER A 85 -7.03 -2.36 -26.86
N ILE A 86 -7.20 -2.28 -25.53
CA ILE A 86 -7.86 -1.17 -24.82
C ILE A 86 -7.03 0.13 -24.88
N GLY A 87 -5.71 0.03 -25.09
CA GLY A 87 -4.78 1.18 -25.20
C GLY A 87 -4.47 1.64 -26.63
N LYS A 88 -4.98 0.95 -27.65
CA LYS A 88 -4.79 1.37 -29.06
C LYS A 88 -5.86 2.38 -29.42
N ILE A 89 -5.52 3.67 -29.33
CA ILE A 89 -6.27 4.71 -30.06
C ILE A 89 -6.20 4.29 -31.54
N ALA A 90 -7.35 3.97 -32.14
CA ALA A 90 -7.44 3.61 -33.55
C ALA A 90 -6.77 4.70 -34.40
N LYS A 91 -5.86 4.28 -35.28
CA LYS A 91 -5.06 5.16 -36.11
C LYS A 91 -5.88 5.73 -37.27
#